data_AF-A0A9C7Q9R2-F1
#
_entry.id   AF-A0A9C7Q9R2-F1
#
_cell.length_a   1.000
_cell.length_b   1.000
_cell.length_c   1.000
_cell.angle_alpha   90.00
_cell.angle_beta   90.00
_cell.angle_gamma   90.00
#
_symmetry.space_group_name_H-M   'P 1'
#
loop_
_entity.id
_entity.type
_entity.pdbx_description
1 polymer ?
#
loop_
_entity_poly.entity_id
_entity_poly.type
_entity_poly.pdbx_seq_one_letter_code
_entity_poly.pdbx_strand_id
1 'polypeptide(L)' 'MAGIHIVVPWFLAIPLALLCAAWVYRDAKERRMDTADMWAVGMFIGFFIPPFIGAIIVYAVYLRKRNRRRGEPYAVPAE' A
#
# COMPACT_ATOMS: atom_id res chain seq x y z
N MET A 1 23.41 3.45 15.96
CA MET A 1 22.67 4.11 14.86
C MET A 1 21.20 4.07 15.22
N ALA A 2 20.58 5.21 15.53
CA ALA A 2 19.16 5.25 15.85
C ALA A 2 18.35 5.14 14.54
N GLY A 3 17.79 3.96 14.27
CA GLY A 3 16.88 3.76 13.14
C GLY A 3 15.52 4.37 13.46
N ILE A 4 14.99 5.18 12.55
CA ILE A 4 13.61 5.64 12.65
C ILE A 4 12.72 4.48 12.19
N HIS A 5 12.08 3.82 13.16
CA HIS A 5 11.10 2.78 12.88
C HIS A 5 9.75 3.45 12.62
N ILE A 6 9.38 3.60 11.35
CA ILE A 6 8.02 4.01 10.96
C ILE A 6 7.13 2.78 11.13
N VAL A 7 6.62 2.58 12.34
CA VAL A 7 5.67 1.52 12.67
C VAL A 7 4.39 2.21 13.11
N VAL A 8 3.35 2.13 12.29
CA VAL A 8 2.00 2.46 12.76
C VAL A 8 1.51 1.23 13.51
N PRO A 9 1.35 1.29 14.85
CA PRO A 9 0.90 0.11 15.57
C PRO A 9 -0.55 -0.20 15.18
N TRP A 10 -0.86 -1.48 15.08
CA TRP A 10 -2.15 -2.00 14.61
C TRP A 10 -3.34 -1.44 15.40
N PHE A 11 -3.17 -1.23 16.70
CA PHE A 11 -4.20 -0.64 17.56
C PHE A 11 -4.48 0.84 17.26
N LEU A 12 -3.59 1.55 16.54
CA LEU A 12 -3.87 2.89 16.00
C LEU A 12 -4.35 2.81 14.56
N ALA A 13 -3.75 1.94 13.74
CA ALA A 13 -4.09 1.81 12.33
C ALA A 13 -5.55 1.40 12.12
N ILE A 14 -6.04 0.43 12.90
CA ILE A 14 -7.41 -0.09 12.75
C ILE A 14 -8.47 0.96 13.10
N PRO A 15 -8.42 1.64 14.27
CA PRO A 15 -9.36 2.72 14.57
C PRO A 15 -9.30 3.86 13.56
N LEU A 16 -8.11 4.22 13.07
CA LEU A 16 -7.96 5.29 12.08
C LEU A 16 -8.61 4.90 10.74
N ALA A 17 -8.38 3.67 10.28
CA ALA A 17 -9.02 3.14 9.08
C ALA A 17 -10.55 3.08 9.22
N LEU A 18 -11.06 2.66 10.38
CA LEU A 18 -12.49 2.65 10.68
C LEU A 18 -13.08 4.06 10.71
N LEU A 19 -12.38 5.02 11.30
CA LEU A 19 -12.81 6.41 11.37
C LEU A 19 -12.87 7.04 9.98
N CYS A 20 -11.88 6.79 9.13
CA CYS A 20 -11.89 7.19 7.73
C CYS A 20 -13.03 6.53 6.96
N ALA A 21 -13.24 5.21 7.11
CA ALA A 21 -14.31 4.49 6.45
C ALA A 21 -15.70 4.99 6.88
N ALA A 22 -15.89 5.25 8.17
CA ALA A 22 -17.14 5.81 8.71
C ALA A 22 -17.40 7.23 8.21
N TRP A 23 -16.36 8.05 8.08
CA TRP A 23 -16.47 9.38 7.50
C TRP A 23 -16.86 9.33 6.02
N VAL A 24 -16.20 8.48 5.22
CA VAL A 24 -16.55 8.27 3.80
C VAL A 24 -17.97 7.75 3.65
N TYR A 25 -18.40 6.82 4.51
CA TYR A 25 -19.77 6.31 4.50
C TYR A 25 -20.80 7.42 4.75
N ARG A 26 -20.54 8.29 5.75
CA ARG A 26 -21.42 9.41 6.06
C ARG A 26 -21.48 10.42 4.93
N ASP A 27 -20.34 10.83 4.37
CA ASP A 27 -20.28 11.75 3.23
C ASP A 27 -21.02 11.16 2.00
N ALA A 28 -20.83 9.86 1.71
CA ALA A 28 -21.53 9.20 0.61
C ALA A 28 -23.06 9.14 0.85
N LYS A 29 -23.51 8.89 2.08
CA LYS A 29 -24.93 8.92 2.44
C LYS A 29 -25.53 10.32 2.38
N GLU A 30 -24.81 11.35 2.81
CA GLU A 30 -25.22 12.76 2.68
C GLU A 30 -25.41 13.15 1.21
N ARG A 31 -24.57 12.61 0.33
CA ARG A 31 -24.68 12.76 -1.13
C ARG A 31 -25.71 11.85 -1.80
N ARG A 32 -26.48 11.07 -1.03
CA ARG A 32 -27.47 10.09 -1.50
C ARG A 32 -26.91 9.09 -2.52
N MET A 33 -25.68 8.64 -2.28
CA MET A 33 -25.06 7.61 -3.11
C MET A 33 -25.52 6.22 -2.67
N ASP A 34 -26.10 5.44 -3.58
CA ASP A 34 -26.50 4.05 -3.33
C ASP A 34 -25.30 3.12 -3.06
N THR A 35 -24.10 3.55 -3.46
CA THR A 35 -22.84 2.79 -3.33
C THR A 35 -22.05 3.11 -2.06
N ALA A 36 -22.66 3.76 -1.05
CA ALA A 36 -21.98 4.18 0.18
C ALA A 36 -21.21 3.06 0.88
N ASP A 37 -21.76 1.84 0.93
CA ASP A 37 -21.10 0.67 1.52
C ASP A 37 -19.82 0.29 0.77
N MET A 38 -19.87 0.31 -0.57
CA MET A 38 -18.72 -0.02 -1.42
C MET A 38 -17.56 0.97 -1.19
N TRP A 39 -17.87 2.27 -1.08
CA TRP A 39 -16.86 3.30 -0.80
C TRP A 39 -16.25 3.18 0.60
N ALA A 40 -17.05 2.84 1.61
CA ALA A 40 -16.55 2.63 2.97
C ALA A 40 -15.61 1.42 3.05
N VAL A 41 -16.00 0.30 2.46
CA VAL A 41 -15.15 -0.91 2.38
C VAL A 41 -13.89 -0.61 1.57
N GLY A 42 -14.03 0.08 0.44
CA GLY A 42 -12.92 0.50 -0.41
C GLY A 42 -11.92 1.38 0.35
N MET A 43 -12.40 2.32 1.16
CA MET A 43 -11.54 3.17 1.99
C MET A 43 -10.81 2.37 3.06
N PHE A 44 -11.51 1.46 3.75
CA PHE A 44 -10.90 0.62 4.79
C PHE A 44 -9.78 -0.25 4.23
N ILE A 45 -10.04 -0.96 3.13
CA ILE A 45 -9.02 -1.81 2.48
C ILE A 45 -7.91 -0.93 1.89
N GLY A 46 -8.30 0.13 1.19
CA GLY A 46 -7.40 1.09 0.55
C GLY A 46 -6.43 1.75 1.51
N PHE A 47 -6.79 1.93 2.78
CA PHE A 47 -5.91 2.47 3.81
C PHE A 47 -4.61 1.66 3.99
N PHE A 48 -4.66 0.34 3.78
CA PHE A 48 -3.52 -0.56 3.97
C PHE A 48 -2.75 -0.87 2.69
N ILE A 49 -3.23 -0.40 1.53
CA ILE A 49 -2.58 -0.64 0.22
C ILE A 49 -1.30 0.19 -0.03
N PRO A 50 -1.15 1.46 0.41
CA PRO A 50 -0.01 2.31 0.05
C PRO A 50 1.38 1.69 0.24
N PRO A 51 1.68 0.92 1.31
CA PRO A 51 2.96 0.24 1.46
C PRO A 51 3.29 -0.72 0.30
N PHE A 52 2.27 -1.39 -0.27
CA PHE A 52 2.45 -2.32 -1.37
C PHE A 52 2.76 -1.62 -2.69
N ILE A 53 2.30 -0.38 -2.89
CA ILE A 53 2.57 0.40 -4.11
C ILE A 53 4.09 0.60 -4.28
N GLY A 54 4.78 0.98 -3.21
CA GLY A 54 6.24 1.14 -3.22
C GLY A 54 6.96 -0.18 -3.55
N ALA A 55 6.52 -1.29 -2.93
CA ALA A 55 7.09 -2.61 -3.17
C ALA A 55 6.92 -3.06 -4.63
N ILE A 56 5.74 -2.85 -5.22
CA ILE A 56 5.45 -3.18 -6.62
C ILE A 56 6.35 -2.38 -7.57
N ILE A 57 6.52 -1.06 -7.31
CA ILE A 57 7.40 -0.21 -8.12
C ILE A 57 8.84 -0.73 -8.08
N VAL A 58 9.37 -1.01 -6.89
CA VAL A 58 10.74 -1.54 -6.73
C VAL A 58 10.90 -2.88 -7.46
N TYR A 59 9.92 -3.77 -7.34
CA TYR A 59 9.93 -5.06 -8.02
C TYR A 59 9.92 -4.91 -9.55
N ALA A 60 9.09 -4.03 -10.09
CA ALA A 60 9.05 -3.74 -11.53
C ALA A 60 10.40 -3.19 -12.03
N VAL A 61 11.03 -2.28 -11.27
CA VAL A 61 12.37 -1.76 -11.59
C VAL A 61 13.42 -2.87 -11.57
N TYR A 62 13.37 -3.76 -10.58
CA TYR A 62 14.27 -4.91 -10.48
C TYR A 62 14.15 -5.82 -11.71
N LEU A 63 12.93 -6.19 -12.10
CA LEU A 63 12.68 -7.02 -13.28
C LEU A 63 13.19 -6.36 -14.56
N ARG A 64 12.98 -5.05 -14.71
CA ARG A 64 13.50 -4.28 -15.85
C ARG A 64 15.04 -4.33 -15.90
N LYS A 65 15.71 -4.17 -14.76
CA LYS A 65 17.18 -4.23 -14.67
C LYS A 65 17.71 -5.64 -14.92
N ARG A 66 17.04 -6.67 -14.41
CA ARG A 66 17.36 -8.10 -14.66
C ARG A 66 17.27 -8.43 -16.15
N ASN A 67 16.16 -8.08 -16.80
CA ASN A 67 16.00 -8.35 -18.23
C ASN A 67 17.04 -7.61 -19.08
N ARG A 68 17.43 -6.38 -18.69
CA ARG A 68 18.49 -5.62 -19.37
C ARG A 68 19.87 -6.28 -19.28
N ARG A 69 20.14 -7.06 -18.23
CA ARG A 69 21.44 -7.75 -18.02
C ARG A 69 21.48 -9.19 -18.50
N ARG A 70 20.41 -9.73 -19.11
CA ARG A 70 20.41 -11.08 -19.70
C ARG A 70 21.39 -11.27 -20.87
N GLY A 71 22.06 -10.22 -21.34
CA GLY A 71 23.04 -10.28 -22.43
C GLY A 71 24.52 -10.37 -22.01
N GLU A 72 24.87 -10.09 -20.74
CA GLU A 72 26.25 -10.24 -20.27
C GLU A 72 26.30 -10.93 -18.90
N PRO A 73 26.85 -12.16 -18.80
CA PRO A 73 27.05 -12.84 -17.54
C PRO A 73 28.22 -12.18 -16.79
N TYR A 74 27.89 -11.29 -15.83
CA TYR A 74 28.85 -10.92 -14.79
C TYR A 74 28.78 -11.97 -13.68
N ALA A 75 29.85 -12.76 -13.53
CA ALA A 75 29.99 -13.74 -12.46
C ALA A 75 30.09 -13.01 -11.12
N VAL A 76 29.09 -13.19 -10.26
CA VAL A 76 29.21 -12.84 -8.85
C VAL A 76 29.98 -13.99 -8.19
N PRO A 77 31.09 -13.73 -7.45
CA PRO A 77 31.73 -14.78 -6.65
C PRO A 77 30.69 -15.40 -5.73
N ALA A 78 30.62 -16.73 -5.70
CA ALA A 78 29.83 -17.43 -4.69
C ALA A 78 30.49 -17.16 -3.33
N GLU A 79 29.73 -16.56 -2.40
CA GLU A 79 30.07 -16.55 -0.98
C GLU A 79 29.79 -17.92 -0.36
#